data_AF-A0A928K4J6-F1
#
_entry.id   AF-A0A928K4J6-F1
#
_cell.length_a   1.000
_cell.length_b   1.000
_cell.length_c   1.000
_cell.angle_alpha   90.00
_cell.angle_beta   90.00
_cell.angle_gamma   90.00
#
_symmetry.space_group_name_H-M   'P 1'
#
loop_
_entity.id
_entity.type
_entity.pdbx_description
1 polymer ?
#
loop_
_entity_poly.entity_id
_entity_poly.type
_entity_poly.pdbx_seq_one_letter_code
_entity_poly.pdbx_strand_id
1 'polypeptide(L)'
;MVSIEELLDEMDALLDKSKAVPFGGGKAMVNVERLRELIDDIRLHIPQEIRQARAIAMERNDIIADARKEAESITRKAEERARAMVDKEEVFRRANIQANEAISQAQTKARDIRKGATDYAEGI
;
A
#
# COMPACT_ATOMS: atom_id res chain seq x y z
N MET A 1 -17.98 -30.31 -11.72
CA MET A 1 -16.73 -30.26 -10.94
C MET A 1 -17.15 -30.74 -9.57
N VAL A 2 -16.67 -31.91 -9.14
CA VAL A 2 -17.14 -32.51 -7.89
C VAL A 2 -16.57 -31.68 -6.74
N SER A 3 -17.44 -31.21 -5.83
CA SER A 3 -16.97 -30.42 -4.68
C SER A 3 -16.35 -31.33 -3.63
N ILE A 4 -15.48 -30.80 -2.76
CA ILE A 4 -14.96 -31.57 -1.61
C ILE A 4 -16.12 -32.05 -0.72
N GLU A 5 -17.20 -31.28 -0.62
CA GLU A 5 -18.40 -31.63 0.15
C GLU A 5 -19.09 -32.87 -0.44
N GLU A 6 -19.23 -32.93 -1.77
CA GLU A 6 -19.82 -34.10 -2.46
C GLU A 6 -18.95 -35.36 -2.29
N LEU A 7 -17.62 -35.22 -2.27
CA LEU A 7 -16.71 -36.35 -2.02
C LEU A 7 -16.78 -36.84 -0.57
N LEU A 8 -16.98 -35.93 0.39
CA LEU A 8 -17.18 -36.27 1.80
C LEU A 8 -18.52 -36.97 2.02
N ASP A 9 -19.59 -36.47 1.39
CA ASP A 9 -20.91 -37.13 1.43
C ASP A 9 -20.86 -38.55 0.83
N GLU A 10 -20.07 -38.75 -0.24
CA GLU A 10 -19.87 -40.08 -0.82
C GLU A 10 -19.09 -41.01 0.12
N MET A 11 -18.08 -40.51 0.83
CA MET A 11 -17.37 -41.26 1.86
C MET A 11 -18.31 -41.69 2.99
N ASP A 12 -19.15 -40.78 3.48
CA ASP A 12 -20.13 -41.09 4.54
C ASP A 12 -21.16 -42.12 4.06
N ALA A 13 -21.66 -42.00 2.83
CA ALA A 13 -22.57 -42.98 2.26
C ALA A 13 -21.92 -44.37 2.09
N LEU A 14 -20.61 -44.44 1.83
CA LEU A 14 -19.85 -45.68 1.76
C LEU A 14 -19.71 -46.33 3.15
N LEU A 15 -19.48 -45.52 4.18
CA LEU A 15 -19.43 -45.97 5.57
C LEU A 15 -20.80 -46.46 6.04
N ASP A 16 -21.89 -45.77 5.72
CA ASP A 16 -23.25 -46.18 6.11
C ASP A 16 -23.71 -47.48 5.43
N LYS A 17 -23.32 -47.68 4.16
CA LYS A 17 -23.65 -48.90 3.39
C LYS A 17 -22.72 -50.08 3.69
N SER A 18 -21.69 -49.87 4.49
CA SER A 18 -20.70 -50.89 4.80
C SER A 18 -21.31 -52.02 5.64
N LYS A 19 -20.90 -53.26 5.37
CA LYS A 19 -21.46 -54.42 6.07
C LYS A 19 -20.81 -54.56 7.43
N ALA A 20 -21.59 -54.46 8.50
CA ALA A 20 -21.12 -54.73 9.85
C ALA A 20 -20.59 -56.16 9.96
N VAL A 21 -19.43 -56.32 10.61
CA VAL A 21 -18.79 -57.62 10.80
C VAL A 21 -19.32 -58.25 12.09
N PRO A 22 -19.91 -59.47 12.06
CA PRO A 22 -20.39 -60.15 13.26
C PRO A 22 -19.27 -60.35 14.29
N PHE A 23 -19.57 -60.10 15.57
CA PHE A 23 -18.60 -60.09 16.68
C PHE A 23 -17.45 -59.07 16.52
N GLY A 24 -17.53 -58.15 15.56
CA GLY A 24 -16.49 -57.19 15.22
C GLY A 24 -16.41 -55.96 16.13
N GLY A 25 -17.30 -55.82 17.13
CA GLY A 25 -17.29 -54.69 18.06
C GLY A 25 -17.50 -53.33 17.39
N GLY A 26 -18.43 -53.24 16.43
CA GLY A 26 -18.74 -52.00 15.69
C GLY A 26 -17.89 -51.78 14.43
N LYS A 27 -17.06 -52.75 14.03
CA LYS A 27 -16.31 -52.70 12.77
C LYS A 27 -17.20 -53.05 11.58
N ALA A 28 -16.96 -52.39 10.45
CA ALA A 28 -17.64 -52.66 9.19
C ALA A 28 -16.65 -52.90 8.05
N MET A 29 -17.07 -53.72 7.08
CA MET A 29 -16.29 -54.07 5.90
C MET A 29 -16.51 -53.03 4.80
N VAL A 30 -15.42 -52.39 4.40
CA VAL A 30 -15.39 -51.34 3.37
C VAL A 30 -14.45 -51.73 2.24
N ASN A 31 -14.74 -51.26 1.03
CA ASN A 31 -13.82 -51.40 -0.10
C ASN A 31 -12.67 -50.38 0.06
N VAL A 32 -11.47 -50.89 0.33
CA VAL A 32 -10.27 -50.08 0.56
C VAL A 32 -9.82 -49.34 -0.71
N GLU A 33 -10.00 -49.91 -1.90
CA GLU A 33 -9.64 -49.26 -3.16
C GLU A 33 -10.52 -48.05 -3.41
N ARG A 34 -11.85 -48.20 -3.28
CA ARG A 34 -12.78 -47.08 -3.43
C ARG A 34 -12.56 -45.98 -2.39
N LEU A 35 -12.27 -46.36 -1.14
CA LEU A 35 -11.95 -45.39 -0.10
C LEU A 35 -10.64 -44.64 -0.40
N ARG A 36 -9.65 -45.32 -1.00
CA ARG A 36 -8.39 -44.70 -1.39
C ARG A 36 -8.58 -43.74 -2.57
N GLU A 37 -9.39 -44.09 -3.55
CA GLU A 37 -9.79 -43.20 -4.65
C GLU A 37 -10.42 -41.91 -4.13
N LEU A 38 -11.40 -42.02 -3.22
CA LEU A 38 -12.04 -40.85 -2.61
C LEU A 38 -11.06 -39.97 -1.83
N ILE A 39 -10.12 -40.58 -1.10
CA ILE A 39 -9.06 -39.84 -0.39
C ILE A 39 -8.12 -39.13 -1.37
N ASP A 40 -7.76 -39.77 -2.47
CA ASP A 40 -6.88 -39.19 -3.48
C ASP A 40 -7.59 -38.07 -4.26
N ASP A 41 -8.87 -38.24 -4.57
CA ASP A 41 -9.73 -37.20 -5.15
C ASP A 41 -9.87 -36.01 -4.21
N ILE A 42 -10.12 -36.22 -2.91
CA ILE A 42 -10.12 -35.13 -1.92
C ILE A 42 -8.76 -34.45 -1.91
N ARG A 43 -7.65 -35.18 -1.87
CA ARG A 43 -6.30 -34.58 -1.88
C ARG A 43 -5.99 -33.77 -3.14
N LEU A 44 -6.48 -34.22 -4.30
CA LEU A 44 -6.35 -33.51 -5.57
C LEU A 44 -7.21 -32.25 -5.60
N HIS A 45 -8.41 -32.32 -5.01
CA HIS A 45 -9.33 -31.21 -4.92
C HIS A 45 -9.05 -30.29 -3.71
N ILE A 46 -8.19 -30.67 -2.76
CA ILE A 46 -7.73 -29.79 -1.67
C ILE A 46 -7.15 -28.53 -2.34
N PRO A 47 -7.83 -27.39 -2.21
CA PRO A 47 -7.83 -26.42 -3.28
C PRO A 47 -6.53 -25.60 -3.25
N GLN A 48 -6.14 -25.05 -4.40
CA GLN A 48 -5.06 -24.05 -4.47
C GLN A 48 -5.31 -22.89 -3.48
N GLU A 49 -6.57 -22.65 -3.14
CA GLU A 49 -7.08 -21.62 -2.24
C GLU A 49 -6.61 -21.83 -0.80
N ILE A 50 -6.50 -23.07 -0.30
CA ILE A 50 -5.92 -23.33 1.03
C ILE A 50 -4.39 -23.13 0.99
N ARG A 51 -3.74 -23.48 -0.12
CA ARG A 51 -2.30 -23.22 -0.31
C ARG A 51 -2.04 -21.71 -0.40
N GLN A 52 -2.87 -20.96 -1.11
CA GLN A 52 -2.82 -19.51 -1.20
C GLN A 52 -3.13 -18.86 0.14
N ALA A 53 -4.15 -19.30 0.86
CA ALA A 53 -4.46 -18.78 2.19
C ALA A 53 -3.31 -19.00 3.18
N ARG A 54 -2.65 -20.17 3.13
CA ARG A 54 -1.44 -20.44 3.91
C ARG A 54 -0.26 -19.57 3.48
N ALA A 55 -0.04 -19.38 2.18
CA ALA A 55 1.03 -18.51 1.66
C ALA A 55 0.83 -17.06 2.11
N ILE A 56 -0.38 -16.52 1.94
CA ILE A 56 -0.74 -15.17 2.41
C ILE A 56 -0.59 -15.07 3.93
N ALA A 57 -0.97 -16.10 4.69
CA ALA A 57 -0.80 -16.11 6.14
C ALA A 57 0.68 -16.11 6.55
N MET A 58 1.56 -16.80 5.80
CA MET A 58 3.02 -16.80 6.02
C MET A 58 3.63 -15.44 5.65
N GLU A 59 3.22 -14.85 4.54
CA GLU A 59 3.75 -13.56 4.02
C GLU A 59 3.13 -12.32 4.69
N ARG A 60 2.12 -12.50 5.56
CA ARG A 60 1.40 -11.40 6.20
C ARG A 60 2.32 -10.41 6.91
N ASN A 61 3.36 -10.91 7.58
CA ASN A 61 4.29 -10.05 8.30
C ASN A 61 5.16 -9.22 7.34
N ASP A 62 5.55 -9.80 6.20
CA ASP A 62 6.36 -9.11 5.19
C ASP A 62 5.53 -8.04 4.47
N ILE A 63 4.27 -8.35 4.12
CA ILE A 63 3.32 -7.38 3.55
C ILE A 63 3.14 -6.18 4.48
N ILE A 64 2.98 -6.41 5.79
CA ILE A 64 2.82 -5.33 6.77
C ILE A 64 4.12 -4.52 6.90
N ALA A 65 5.28 -5.18 6.89
CA ALA A 65 6.57 -4.51 6.96
C ALA A 65 6.83 -3.61 5.74
N ASP A 66 6.56 -4.11 4.54
CA ASP A 66 6.71 -3.38 3.29
C ASP A 66 5.75 -2.19 3.22
N ALA A 67 4.48 -2.37 3.61
CA ALA A 67 3.51 -1.29 3.67
C ALA A 67 3.95 -0.17 4.64
N ARG A 68 4.51 -0.52 5.80
CA ARG A 68 5.05 0.46 6.77
C ARG A 68 6.22 1.23 6.19
N LYS A 69 7.16 0.53 5.55
CA LYS A 69 8.33 1.13 4.91
C LYS A 69 7.94 2.09 3.78
N GLU A 70 6.92 1.72 3.00
CA GLU A 70 6.38 2.57 1.95
C GLU A 70 5.70 3.82 2.51
N ALA A 71 4.89 3.66 3.57
CA ALA A 71 4.26 4.79 4.26
C ALA A 71 5.32 5.78 4.82
N GLU A 72 6.36 5.29 5.47
CA GLU A 72 7.47 6.12 5.97
C GLU A 72 8.19 6.86 4.82
N SER A 73 8.41 6.18 3.69
CA SER A 73 9.02 6.78 2.50
C SER A 73 8.15 7.91 1.91
N ILE A 74 6.83 7.72 1.87
CA ILE A 74 5.87 8.73 1.39
C ILE A 74 5.89 9.95 2.32
N THR A 75 5.78 9.73 3.63
CA THR A 75 5.80 10.82 4.62
C THR A 75 7.09 11.62 4.52
N ARG A 76 8.25 10.95 4.48
CA ARG A 76 9.55 11.61 4.36
C ARG A 76 9.64 12.47 3.09
N LYS A 77 9.22 11.93 1.94
CA LYS A 77 9.20 12.68 0.68
C LYS A 77 8.25 13.89 0.72
N ALA A 78 7.11 13.76 1.39
CA ALA A 78 6.17 14.85 1.56
C ALA A 78 6.77 15.97 2.44
N GLU A 79 7.40 15.61 3.56
CA GLU A 79 8.08 16.55 4.45
C GLU A 79 9.24 17.28 3.76
N GLU A 80 10.08 16.56 3.01
CA GLU A 80 11.18 17.15 2.24
C GLU A 80 10.66 18.17 1.21
N ARG A 81 9.59 17.82 0.49
CA ARG A 81 8.95 18.74 -0.47
C ARG A 81 8.34 19.97 0.20
N ALA A 82 7.70 19.79 1.35
CA ALA A 82 7.11 20.88 2.10
C ALA A 82 8.20 21.86 2.57
N ARG A 83 9.32 21.35 3.12
CA ARG A 83 10.48 22.17 3.51
C ARG A 83 11.03 22.96 2.32
N ALA A 84 11.28 22.29 1.20
CA ALA A 84 11.80 22.95 0.00
C ALA A 84 10.86 24.04 -0.53
N MET A 85 9.54 23.87 -0.40
CA MET A 85 8.55 24.86 -0.80
C MET A 85 8.60 26.10 0.09
N VAL A 86 8.66 25.92 1.41
CA VAL A 86 8.77 27.02 2.38
C VAL A 86 10.06 27.80 2.19
N ASP A 87 11.19 27.10 2.01
CA ASP A 87 12.48 27.73 1.76
C ASP A 87 12.44 28.59 0.49
N LYS A 88 11.83 28.07 -0.58
CA LYS A 88 11.67 28.81 -1.83
C LYS A 88 10.78 30.04 -1.67
N GLU A 89 9.70 29.92 -0.91
CA GLU A 89 8.80 31.06 -0.64
C GLU A 89 9.50 32.15 0.17
N GLU A 90 10.31 31.78 1.16
CA GLU A 90 11.09 32.74 1.94
C GLU A 90 12.12 33.49 1.08
N VAL A 91 12.85 32.76 0.23
CA VAL A 91 13.78 33.37 -0.73
C VAL A 91 13.06 34.34 -1.66
N PHE A 92 11.90 33.94 -2.19
CA PHE A 92 11.10 34.80 -3.08
C PHE A 92 10.61 36.06 -2.37
N ARG A 93 10.11 35.93 -1.14
CA ARG A 93 9.65 37.06 -0.31
C ARG A 93 10.79 38.05 -0.04
N ARG A 94 11.96 37.56 0.35
CA ARG A 94 13.16 38.41 0.60
C ARG A 94 13.61 39.13 -0.68
N ALA A 95 13.64 38.43 -1.82
CA ALA A 95 13.99 39.02 -3.10
C ALA A 95 13.01 40.14 -3.51
N ASN A 96 11.71 39.95 -3.29
CA ASN A 96 10.70 40.95 -3.60
C ASN A 96 10.82 42.20 -2.71
N ILE A 97 11.11 42.03 -1.41
CA ILE A 97 11.38 43.16 -0.51
C ILE A 97 12.58 43.97 -1.00
N GLN A 98 13.71 43.31 -1.30
CA GLN A 98 14.91 44.00 -1.80
C GLN A 98 14.66 44.70 -3.15
N ALA A 99 13.89 44.09 -4.05
CA ALA A 99 13.53 44.70 -5.32
C ALA A 99 12.71 46.00 -5.11
N ASN A 100 11.72 45.97 -4.22
CA ASN A 100 10.90 47.15 -3.91
C ASN A 100 11.73 48.26 -3.23
N GLU A 101 12.64 47.91 -2.33
CA GLU A 101 13.58 48.87 -1.73
C GLU A 101 14.48 49.51 -2.78
N ALA A 102 15.04 48.72 -3.70
CA ALA A 102 15.88 49.23 -4.78
C ALA A 102 15.12 50.20 -5.69
N ILE A 103 13.86 49.87 -6.05
CA ILE A 103 12.99 50.76 -6.83
C ILE A 103 12.71 52.06 -6.07
N SER A 104 12.37 51.98 -4.78
CA SER A 104 12.08 53.14 -3.95
C SER A 104 13.31 54.06 -3.82
N GLN A 105 14.50 53.49 -3.61
CA GLN A 105 15.74 54.25 -3.55
C GLN A 105 16.08 54.90 -4.90
N ALA A 106 15.87 54.19 -6.01
CA ALA A 106 16.10 54.73 -7.35
C ALA A 106 15.15 55.90 -7.65
N GLN A 107 13.86 55.77 -7.31
CA GLN A 107 12.87 56.83 -7.46
C GLN A 107 13.20 58.06 -6.62
N THR A 108 13.62 57.85 -5.37
CA THR A 108 14.05 58.93 -4.47
C THR A 108 15.25 59.67 -5.04
N LYS A 109 16.32 58.95 -5.40
CA LYS A 109 17.51 59.54 -6.03
C LYS A 109 17.18 60.29 -7.32
N ALA A 110 16.32 59.74 -8.17
CA ALA A 110 15.89 60.40 -9.40
C ALA A 110 15.07 61.67 -9.14
N ARG A 111 14.30 61.72 -8.05
CA ARG A 111 13.59 62.93 -7.63
C ARG A 111 14.56 63.99 -7.10
N ASP A 112 15.53 63.59 -6.30
CA ASP A 112 16.54 64.48 -5.73
C ASP A 112 17.43 65.10 -6.81
N ILE A 113 17.88 64.29 -7.78
CA ILE A 113 18.65 64.78 -8.95
C ILE A 113 17.83 65.80 -9.74
N ARG A 114 16.57 65.50 -10.05
CA ARG A 114 15.70 66.44 -10.79
C ARG A 114 15.54 67.75 -10.04
N LYS A 115 15.27 67.69 -8.73
CA LYS A 115 15.12 68.88 -7.89
C LYS A 115 16.42 69.70 -7.88
N GLY A 116 17.56 69.07 -7.63
CA GLY A 116 18.85 69.75 -7.65
C GLY A 116 19.20 70.39 -8.99
N ALA A 117 18.81 69.76 -10.11
CA ALA A 117 18.99 70.34 -11.44
C ALA A 117 18.07 71.56 -11.68
N THR A 118 16.83 71.51 -11.21
CA THR A 118 15.89 72.66 -11.29
C THR A 118 16.37 73.82 -10.41
N ASP A 119 16.74 73.55 -9.16
CA ASP A 119 17.26 74.55 -8.22
C ASP A 119 18.53 75.22 -8.77
N TYR A 120 19.41 74.46 -9.45
CA TYR A 120 20.60 74.99 -10.12
C TYR A 120 20.26 75.89 -11.31
N ALA A 121 19.25 75.53 -12.12
CA ALA A 121 18.83 76.30 -13.29
C ALA A 121 18.12 77.62 -12.92
N GLU A 122 17.40 77.67 -11.80
CA GLU A 122 16.74 78.89 -11.30
C GLU A 122 17.70 79.83 -10.55
N GLY A 123 18.87 79.35 -10.14
CA GLY A 123 19.89 80.11 -9.43
C GLY A 123 20.91 80.87 -10.30
N ILE A 124 20.69 80.95 -11.62
CA ILE A 124 21.48 81.71 -12.61
C ILE A 124 20.60 82.82 -13.18
#